data_AF-A0A357CR71-F1
#
_entry.id   AF-A0A357CR71-F1
#
_cell.length_a   1.000
_cell.length_b   1.000
_cell.length_c   1.000
_cell.angle_alpha   90.00
_cell.angle_beta   90.00
_cell.angle_gamma   90.00
#
_symmetry.space_group_name_H-M   'P 1'
#
loop_
_entity.id
_entity.type
_entity.pdbx_description
1 polymer ?
#
loop_
_entity_poly.entity_id
_entity_poly.type
_entity_poly.pdbx_seq_one_letter_code
_entity_poly.pdbx_strand_id
1 'polypeptide(L)'
;AGNTDQANQVAQITLEAVNEGDQSIKETIDAMEEISTSSKQIAEIIQVVNDIAFQTNLLALNAAVEAARAGEQGRGFAVVAAEVRNLAGRTAESAKEIEDLIGESVRRVDRGNIMIKKSDDMLKRIVENTKKTSDVIVEVASAMREQSSAAEQIQSSIEQLNQVTQENAAMVEEISATSEELDAEAESLLDNVAQFKVAEQETFGRKKEEPKSFHGKFKKGAAAQKYGLAKGDRAENFKQDSLDRF
;
A
#
# COMPACT_ATOMS: atom_id res chain seq x y z
N ALA A 1 -8.69 8.83 -10.10
CA ALA A 1 -8.09 10.13 -9.75
C ALA A 1 -8.21 10.42 -8.26
N GLY A 2 -9.42 10.50 -7.68
CA GLY A 2 -9.61 10.87 -6.27
C GLY A 2 -8.81 10.04 -5.24
N ASN A 3 -8.70 8.72 -5.42
CA ASN A 3 -7.93 7.86 -4.51
C ASN A 3 -6.42 8.13 -4.55
N THR A 4 -5.89 8.58 -5.69
CA THR A 4 -4.47 8.92 -5.85
C THR A 4 -4.14 10.24 -5.16
N ASP A 5 -4.99 11.25 -5.35
CA ASP A 5 -4.79 12.58 -4.75
C ASP A 5 -4.86 12.51 -3.22
N GLN A 6 -5.80 11.71 -2.69
CA GLN A 6 -5.86 11.42 -1.25
C GLN A 6 -4.60 10.71 -0.74
N ALA A 7 -4.07 9.74 -1.49
CA ALA A 7 -2.87 9.02 -1.08
C ALA A 7 -1.63 9.95 -1.06
N ASN A 8 -1.50 10.87 -2.00
CA ASN A 8 -0.47 11.91 -1.98
C ASN A 8 -0.62 12.86 -0.77
N GLN A 9 -1.85 13.25 -0.43
CA GLN A 9 -2.11 14.08 0.75
C GLN A 9 -1.70 13.36 2.04
N VAL A 10 -2.04 12.08 2.18
CA VAL A 10 -1.63 11.26 3.34
C VAL A 10 -0.11 11.12 3.41
N ALA A 11 0.56 10.93 2.27
CA ALA A 11 2.02 10.89 2.23
C ALA A 11 2.64 12.21 2.71
N GLN A 12 2.08 13.36 2.32
CA GLN A 12 2.55 14.67 2.75
C GLN A 12 2.36 14.89 4.25
N ILE A 13 1.19 14.59 4.80
CA ILE A 13 0.92 14.66 6.26
C ILE A 13 1.88 13.73 7.02
N THR A 14 2.13 12.53 6.50
CA THR A 14 3.07 11.59 7.11
C THR A 14 4.49 12.15 7.12
N LEU A 15 4.94 12.80 6.04
CA LEU A 15 6.25 13.43 5.98
C LEU A 15 6.38 14.61 6.95
N GLU A 16 5.33 15.43 7.10
CA GLU A 16 5.28 16.50 8.11
C GLU A 16 5.42 15.94 9.52
N ALA A 17 4.65 14.91 9.88
CA ALA A 17 4.75 14.25 11.18
C ALA A 17 6.14 13.64 11.45
N VAL A 18 6.80 13.11 10.41
CA VAL A 18 8.17 12.60 10.55
C VAL A 18 9.19 13.72 10.74
N ASN A 19 9.01 14.88 10.10
CA ASN A 19 9.88 16.04 10.32
C ASN A 19 9.75 16.59 11.75
N GLU A 20 8.52 16.64 12.29
CA GLU A 20 8.31 16.95 13.71
C GLU A 20 8.97 15.93 14.63
N GLY A 21 8.89 14.64 14.27
CA GLY A 21 9.58 13.56 14.98
C GLY A 21 11.11 13.69 14.96
N ASP A 22 11.69 14.08 13.82
CA ASP A 22 13.13 14.34 13.68
C ASP A 22 13.60 15.49 14.59
N GLN A 23 12.81 16.56 14.67
CA GLN A 23 13.08 17.68 15.57
C GLN A 23 13.03 17.24 17.04
N SER A 24 12.00 16.48 17.43
CA SER A 24 11.87 15.96 18.80
C SER A 24 13.00 15.00 19.19
N ILE A 25 13.48 14.18 18.25
CA ILE A 25 14.64 13.32 18.46
C ILE A 25 15.90 14.16 18.70
N LYS A 26 16.14 15.21 17.91
CA LYS A 26 17.29 16.10 18.10
C LYS A 26 17.28 16.75 19.47
N GLU A 27 16.16 17.31 19.88
CA GLU A 27 15.99 17.90 21.22
C GLU A 27 16.24 16.87 22.34
N THR A 28 15.81 15.62 22.12
CA THR A 28 16.07 14.54 23.08
C THR A 28 17.56 14.18 23.16
N ILE A 29 18.28 14.17 22.03
CA ILE A 29 19.73 13.93 22.00
C ILE A 29 20.45 15.05 22.77
N ASP A 30 20.10 16.30 22.50
CA ASP A 30 20.70 17.46 23.16
C ASP A 30 20.49 17.39 24.68
N ALA A 31 19.26 17.09 25.13
CA ALA A 31 18.95 16.92 26.55
C ALA A 31 19.75 15.76 27.20
N MET A 32 19.94 14.65 26.49
CA MET A 32 20.77 13.54 26.99
C MET A 32 22.25 13.91 27.08
N GLU A 33 22.76 14.73 26.17
CA GLU A 33 24.13 15.24 26.20
C GLU A 33 24.34 16.21 27.38
N GLU A 34 23.37 17.09 27.65
CA GLU A 34 23.36 17.94 28.84
C GLU A 34 23.37 17.12 30.14
N ILE A 35 22.54 16.07 30.23
CA ILE A 35 22.51 15.17 31.39
C ILE A 35 23.85 14.45 31.56
N SER A 36 24.46 13.97 30.46
CA SER A 36 25.78 13.31 30.50
C SER A 36 26.87 14.26 30.99
N THR A 37 26.86 15.51 30.51
CA THR A 37 27.80 16.55 30.92
C THR A 37 27.62 16.90 32.40
N SER A 38 26.39 17.13 32.84
CA SER A 38 26.08 17.40 34.24
C SER A 38 26.50 16.25 35.15
N SER A 39 26.24 15.00 34.74
CA SER A 39 26.64 13.81 35.50
C SER A 39 28.15 13.72 35.69
N LYS A 40 28.95 14.05 34.65
CA LYS A 40 30.42 14.11 34.76
C LYS A 40 30.88 15.18 35.74
N GLN A 41 30.27 16.37 35.70
CA GLN A 41 30.58 17.45 36.65
C GLN A 41 30.27 17.03 38.09
N ILE A 42 29.15 16.34 38.31
CA ILE A 42 28.83 15.81 39.65
C ILE A 42 29.87 14.77 40.07
N ALA A 43 30.32 13.89 39.18
CA ALA A 43 31.38 12.91 39.49
C ALA A 43 32.68 13.61 39.95
N GLU A 44 33.09 14.68 39.26
CA GLU A 44 34.26 15.48 39.64
C GLU A 44 34.09 16.13 41.03
N ILE A 45 32.90 16.65 41.35
CA ILE A 45 32.60 17.21 42.67
C ILE A 45 32.67 16.13 43.76
N ILE A 46 32.11 14.95 43.50
CA ILE A 46 32.11 13.84 44.46
C ILE A 46 33.53 13.31 44.70
N GLN A 47 34.39 13.32 43.68
CA GLN A 47 35.81 13.03 43.85
C GLN A 47 36.47 14.01 44.84
N VAL A 48 36.20 15.32 44.71
CA VAL A 48 36.71 16.32 45.66
C VAL A 48 36.16 16.09 47.09
N VAL A 49 34.89 15.69 47.23
CA VAL A 49 34.30 15.36 48.53
C VAL A 49 35.01 14.16 49.17
N ASN A 50 35.30 13.12 48.39
CA ASN A 50 36.04 11.96 48.86
C ASN A 50 37.47 12.34 49.29
N ASP A 51 38.15 13.22 48.53
CA ASP A 51 39.47 13.73 48.88
C ASP A 51 39.44 14.55 50.20
N ILE A 52 38.41 15.38 50.41
CA ILE A 52 38.20 16.12 51.67
C ILE A 52 37.96 15.15 52.83
N ALA A 53 37.15 14.11 52.62
CA ALA A 53 36.92 13.08 53.64
C ALA A 53 38.22 12.36 54.03
N PHE A 54 39.05 12.00 53.03
CA PHE A 54 40.35 11.40 53.27
C PHE A 54 41.31 12.32 54.04
N GLN A 55 41.39 13.60 53.65
CA GLN A 55 42.20 14.60 54.38
C GLN A 55 41.70 14.81 55.81
N THR A 56 40.38 14.85 56.02
CA THR A 56 39.78 14.97 57.36
C THR A 56 40.10 13.76 58.23
N ASN A 57 40.06 12.56 57.65
CA ASN A 57 40.46 11.32 58.33
C ASN A 57 41.96 11.34 58.73
N LEU A 58 42.84 11.88 57.88
CA LEU A 58 44.27 12.06 58.22
C LEU A 58 44.48 13.10 59.32
N LEU A 59 43.76 14.22 59.29
CA LEU A 59 43.81 15.25 60.34
C LEU A 59 43.33 14.68 61.69
N ALA A 60 42.24 13.90 61.68
CA ALA A 60 41.72 13.23 62.86
C ALA A 60 42.70 12.21 63.43
N LEU A 61 43.40 11.47 62.57
CA LEU A 61 44.47 10.57 62.99
C LEU A 61 45.61 11.33 63.67
N ASN A 62 46.07 12.43 63.09
CA ASN A 62 47.12 13.27 63.68
C ASN A 62 46.68 13.84 65.05
N ALA A 63 45.43 14.28 65.16
CA ALA A 63 44.87 14.77 66.43
C ALA A 63 44.79 13.66 67.49
N ALA A 64 44.43 12.43 67.10
CA ALA A 64 44.43 11.28 68.01
C ALA A 64 45.84 10.95 68.52
N VAL A 65 46.86 11.06 67.67
CA VAL A 65 48.27 10.87 68.06
C VAL A 65 48.72 11.94 69.06
N GLU A 66 48.41 13.22 68.79
CA GLU A 66 48.80 14.31 69.70
C GLU A 66 48.03 14.24 71.03
N ALA A 67 46.77 13.83 70.99
CA ALA A 67 45.97 13.57 72.20
C ALA A 67 46.58 12.44 73.06
N ALA A 68 47.05 11.36 72.43
CA ALA A 68 47.76 10.29 73.14
C ALA A 68 49.09 10.79 73.74
N ARG A 69 49.79 11.69 73.04
CA ARG A 69 51.04 12.30 73.51
C ARG A 69 50.84 13.21 74.73
N ALA A 70 49.70 13.91 74.80
CA ALA A 70 49.31 14.75 75.93
C ALA A 70 48.85 13.96 77.18
N GLY A 71 48.72 12.63 77.09
CA GLY A 71 48.34 11.77 78.20
C GLY A 71 46.94 12.08 78.74
N GLU A 72 46.81 12.22 80.07
CA GLU A 72 45.51 12.47 80.74
C GLU A 72 44.84 13.78 80.29
N GLN A 73 45.63 14.81 79.94
CA GLN A 73 45.09 16.10 79.49
C GLN A 73 44.50 16.02 78.07
N GLY A 74 44.88 15.00 77.29
CA GLY A 74 44.41 14.80 75.92
C GLY A 74 43.15 13.94 75.80
N ARG A 75 42.62 13.38 76.89
CA ARG A 75 41.48 12.42 76.84
C ARG A 75 40.25 12.98 76.11
N GLY A 76 39.88 14.24 76.37
CA GLY A 76 38.76 14.89 75.68
C GLY A 76 39.01 15.05 74.17
N PHE A 77 40.23 15.43 73.79
CA PHE A 77 40.63 15.57 72.39
C PHE A 77 40.67 14.22 71.67
N ALA A 78 41.07 13.14 72.35
CA ALA A 78 41.08 11.80 71.77
C ALA A 78 39.68 11.32 71.36
N VAL A 79 38.65 11.63 72.16
CA VAL A 79 37.26 11.29 71.84
C VAL A 79 36.76 12.07 70.62
N VAL A 80 37.03 13.37 70.58
CA VAL A 80 36.67 14.21 69.43
C VAL A 80 37.38 13.74 68.16
N ALA A 81 38.67 13.42 68.24
CA ALA A 81 39.43 12.89 67.11
C ALA A 81 38.85 11.56 66.59
N ALA A 82 38.42 10.65 67.47
CA ALA A 82 37.77 9.41 67.07
C ALA A 82 36.42 9.65 66.37
N GLU A 83 35.61 10.60 66.85
CA GLU A 83 34.32 10.94 66.24
C GLU A 83 34.49 11.59 64.86
N VAL A 84 35.43 12.54 64.73
CA VAL A 84 35.77 13.16 63.44
C VAL A 84 36.27 12.11 62.44
N ARG A 85 37.08 11.15 62.90
CA ARG A 85 37.55 10.04 62.06
C ARG A 85 36.41 9.15 61.59
N ASN A 86 35.46 8.83 62.47
CA ASN A 86 34.27 8.05 62.12
C ASN A 86 33.42 8.78 61.08
N LEU A 87 33.17 10.08 61.30
CA LEU A 87 32.40 10.92 60.37
C LEU A 87 33.07 10.97 58.99
N ALA A 88 34.39 11.18 58.94
CA ALA A 88 35.16 11.20 57.70
C ALA A 88 35.08 9.85 56.95
N GLY A 89 35.14 8.72 57.68
CA GLY A 89 34.95 7.39 57.09
C GLY A 89 33.57 7.21 56.48
N ARG A 90 32.51 7.63 57.18
CA ARG A 90 31.13 7.60 56.66
C ARG A 90 30.95 8.49 55.43
N THR A 91 31.57 9.68 55.43
CA THR A 91 31.53 10.57 54.27
C THR A 91 32.19 9.95 53.04
N ALA A 92 33.35 9.29 53.21
CA ALA A 92 34.04 8.61 52.11
C ALA A 92 33.21 7.43 51.54
N GLU A 93 32.55 6.66 52.41
CA GLU A 93 31.64 5.58 51.99
C GLU A 93 30.46 6.12 51.17
N SER A 94 29.77 7.15 51.68
CA SER A 94 28.66 7.77 50.95
C SER A 94 29.10 8.45 49.64
N ALA A 95 30.28 9.07 49.61
CA ALA A 95 30.83 9.64 48.38
C ALA A 95 31.02 8.56 47.31
N LYS A 96 31.56 7.40 47.69
CA LYS A 96 31.73 6.26 46.78
C LYS A 96 30.41 5.70 46.27
N GLU A 97 29.40 5.56 47.14
CA GLU A 97 28.05 5.13 46.72
C GLU A 97 27.44 6.08 45.69
N ILE A 98 27.61 7.40 45.88
CA ILE A 98 27.14 8.41 44.93
C ILE A 98 27.91 8.32 43.62
N GLU A 99 29.23 8.13 43.66
CA GLU A 99 30.06 7.93 42.47
C GLU A 99 29.58 6.74 41.63
N ASP A 100 29.28 5.61 42.27
CA ASP A 100 28.75 4.40 41.62
C ASP A 100 27.39 4.67 40.95
N LEU A 101 26.48 5.39 41.62
CA LEU A 101 25.17 5.78 41.08
C LEU A 101 25.27 6.74 39.88
N ILE A 102 26.22 7.67 39.92
CA ILE A 102 26.50 8.57 38.80
C ILE A 102 27.07 7.78 37.62
N GLY A 103 28.02 6.87 37.89
CA GLY A 103 28.58 5.99 36.87
C GLY A 103 27.51 5.11 36.21
N GLU A 104 26.54 4.62 36.98
CA GLU A 104 25.39 3.92 36.42
C GLU A 104 24.49 4.84 35.57
N SER A 105 24.24 6.06 36.03
CA SER A 105 23.43 7.05 35.32
C SER A 105 24.04 7.39 33.95
N VAL A 106 25.36 7.60 33.88
CA VAL A 106 26.08 7.82 32.61
C VAL A 106 25.90 6.62 31.66
N ARG A 107 26.08 5.38 32.15
CA ARG A 107 25.86 4.18 31.33
C ARG A 107 24.42 4.07 30.80
N ARG A 108 23.43 4.47 31.61
CA ARG A 108 22.00 4.47 31.21
C ARG A 108 21.74 5.52 30.12
N VAL A 109 22.33 6.71 30.24
CA VAL A 109 22.24 7.78 29.22
C VAL A 109 22.90 7.33 27.92
N ASP A 110 24.10 6.73 27.96
CA ASP A 110 24.78 6.22 26.77
C ASP A 110 23.95 5.16 26.04
N ARG A 111 23.33 4.24 26.78
CA ARG A 111 22.40 3.26 26.21
C ARG A 111 21.16 3.95 25.61
N GLY A 112 20.64 4.99 26.26
CA GLY A 112 19.57 5.84 25.73
C GLY A 112 19.94 6.45 24.38
N ASN A 113 21.13 7.04 24.27
CA ASN A 113 21.65 7.62 23.04
C ASN A 113 21.75 6.62 21.89
N ILE A 114 22.17 5.38 22.17
CA ILE A 114 22.19 4.30 21.16
C ILE A 114 20.77 3.99 20.66
N MET A 115 19.80 3.90 21.57
CA MET A 115 18.40 3.64 21.20
C MET A 115 17.80 4.78 20.39
N ILE A 116 18.08 6.04 20.76
CA ILE A 116 17.62 7.21 20.03
C ILE A 116 18.21 7.26 18.62
N LYS A 117 19.51 6.98 18.45
CA LYS A 117 20.14 6.87 17.12
C LYS A 117 19.48 5.81 16.24
N LYS A 118 19.10 4.67 16.83
CA LYS A 118 18.37 3.63 16.10
C LYS A 118 16.97 4.12 15.67
N SER A 119 16.29 4.89 16.51
CA SER A 119 15.01 5.51 16.18
C SER A 119 15.15 6.55 15.05
N ASP A 120 16.21 7.36 15.06
CA ASP A 120 16.55 8.30 13.99
C ASP A 120 16.72 7.57 12.63
N ASP A 121 17.51 6.49 12.61
CA ASP A 121 17.67 5.65 11.42
C ASP A 121 16.35 5.03 10.94
N MET A 122 15.47 4.64 11.86
CA MET A 122 14.14 4.12 11.53
C MET A 122 13.24 5.19 10.90
N LEU A 123 13.24 6.41 11.43
CA LEU A 123 12.48 7.52 10.85
C LEU A 123 13.00 7.87 9.44
N LYS A 124 14.32 7.91 9.22
CA LYS A 124 14.91 8.12 7.89
C LYS A 124 14.44 7.08 6.87
N ARG A 125 14.38 5.81 7.27
CA ARG A 125 13.85 4.73 6.43
C ARG A 125 12.35 4.89 6.16
N ILE A 126 11.57 5.38 7.13
CA ILE A 126 10.15 5.70 6.92
C ILE A 126 10.01 6.81 5.87
N VAL A 127 10.78 7.90 5.95
CA VAL A 127 10.78 8.96 4.93
C VAL A 127 11.06 8.40 3.55
N GLU A 128 12.11 7.57 3.41
CA GLU A 128 12.48 6.97 2.13
C GLU A 128 11.37 6.07 1.56
N ASN A 129 10.76 5.23 2.40
CA ASN A 129 9.68 4.34 1.98
C ASN A 129 8.41 5.12 1.61
N THR A 130 8.08 6.18 2.35
CA THR A 130 6.94 7.06 2.04
C THR A 130 7.15 7.77 0.71
N LYS A 131 8.36 8.25 0.41
CA LYS A 131 8.70 8.82 -0.91
C LYS A 131 8.51 7.81 -2.05
N LYS A 132 9.07 6.60 -1.91
CA LYS A 132 8.89 5.52 -2.90
C LYS A 132 7.41 5.19 -3.11
N THR A 133 6.63 5.18 -2.03
CA THR A 133 5.19 4.93 -2.10
C THR A 133 4.48 6.03 -2.87
N SER A 134 4.84 7.30 -2.64
CA SER A 134 4.33 8.45 -3.40
C SER A 134 4.68 8.35 -4.89
N ASP A 135 5.89 7.92 -5.23
CA ASP A 135 6.31 7.75 -6.63
C ASP A 135 5.47 6.67 -7.34
N VAL A 136 5.26 5.53 -6.68
CA VAL A 136 4.39 4.45 -7.20
C VAL A 136 2.96 4.93 -7.38
N ILE A 137 2.44 5.73 -6.45
CA ILE A 137 1.10 6.32 -6.56
C ILE A 137 0.99 7.21 -7.81
N VAL A 138 2.01 8.01 -8.11
CA VAL A 138 2.06 8.85 -9.33
C VAL A 138 2.06 7.99 -10.59
N GLU A 139 2.86 6.92 -10.63
CA GLU A 139 2.86 5.97 -11.74
C GLU A 139 1.50 5.30 -11.94
N VAL A 140 0.87 4.83 -10.85
CA VAL A 140 -0.49 4.26 -10.87
C VAL A 140 -1.50 5.29 -11.40
N ALA A 141 -1.41 6.55 -10.99
CA ALA A 141 -2.30 7.60 -11.51
C ALA A 141 -2.17 7.77 -13.02
N SER A 142 -0.94 7.69 -13.54
CA SER A 142 -0.65 7.76 -14.97
C SER A 142 -1.25 6.57 -15.71
N ALA A 143 -0.99 5.35 -15.24
CA ALA A 143 -1.54 4.12 -15.82
C ALA A 143 -3.07 4.10 -15.80
N MET A 144 -3.70 4.61 -14.73
CA MET A 144 -5.15 4.73 -14.64
C MET A 144 -5.73 5.74 -15.65
N ARG A 145 -5.02 6.83 -15.95
CA ARG A 145 -5.44 7.77 -17.02
C ARG A 145 -5.38 7.10 -18.39
N GLU A 146 -4.32 6.35 -18.66
CA GLU A 146 -4.16 5.60 -19.90
C GLU A 146 -5.24 4.52 -20.05
N GLN A 147 -5.52 3.76 -19.00
CA GLN A 147 -6.62 2.79 -18.97
C GLN A 147 -7.98 3.44 -19.20
N SER A 148 -8.24 4.61 -18.61
CA SER A 148 -9.49 5.35 -18.83
C SER A 148 -9.66 5.72 -20.31
N SER A 149 -8.60 6.23 -20.93
CA SER A 149 -8.62 6.56 -22.37
C SER A 149 -8.80 5.32 -23.25
N ALA A 150 -8.13 4.22 -22.90
CA ALA A 150 -8.31 2.94 -23.60
C ALA A 150 -9.75 2.41 -23.47
N ALA A 151 -10.36 2.54 -22.29
CA ALA A 151 -11.75 2.16 -22.06
C ALA A 151 -12.73 3.01 -22.88
N GLU A 152 -12.51 4.32 -23.00
CA GLU A 152 -13.30 5.20 -23.88
C GLU A 152 -13.19 4.79 -25.35
N GLN A 153 -11.99 4.43 -25.81
CA GLN A 153 -11.79 3.95 -27.19
C GLN A 153 -12.49 2.60 -27.44
N ILE A 154 -12.42 1.67 -26.48
CA ILE A 154 -13.15 0.39 -26.53
C ILE A 154 -14.66 0.64 -26.60
N GLN A 155 -15.17 1.53 -25.74
CA GLN A 155 -16.59 1.91 -25.72
C GLN A 155 -17.05 2.42 -27.09
N SER A 156 -16.29 3.34 -27.70
CA SER A 156 -16.60 3.85 -29.04
C SER A 156 -16.56 2.75 -30.11
N SER A 157 -15.60 1.82 -30.03
CA SER A 157 -15.50 0.70 -30.97
C SER A 157 -16.69 -0.27 -30.83
N ILE A 158 -17.17 -0.50 -29.61
CA ILE A 158 -18.36 -1.33 -29.35
C ILE A 158 -19.61 -0.68 -29.94
N GLU A 159 -19.74 0.64 -29.81
CA GLU A 159 -20.86 1.40 -30.42
C GLU A 159 -20.85 1.29 -31.95
N GLN A 160 -19.68 1.38 -32.59
CA GLN A 160 -19.54 1.16 -34.03
C GLN A 160 -19.88 -0.27 -34.46
N LEU A 161 -19.40 -1.28 -33.71
CA LEU A 161 -19.74 -2.67 -33.97
C LEU A 161 -21.25 -2.92 -33.83
N ASN A 162 -21.89 -2.28 -32.85
CA ASN A 162 -23.34 -2.35 -32.67
C ASN A 162 -24.07 -1.74 -33.88
N GLN A 163 -23.60 -0.60 -34.39
CA GLN A 163 -24.16 0.03 -35.59
C GLN A 163 -24.07 -0.89 -36.81
N VAL A 164 -22.89 -1.45 -37.11
CA VAL A 164 -22.71 -2.40 -38.22
C VAL A 164 -23.55 -3.67 -38.02
N THR A 165 -23.71 -4.13 -36.79
CA THR A 165 -24.56 -5.29 -36.47
C THR A 165 -26.03 -4.99 -36.77
N GLN A 166 -26.51 -3.77 -36.48
CA GLN A 166 -27.87 -3.34 -36.83
C GLN A 166 -28.06 -3.18 -38.33
N GLU A 167 -27.09 -2.61 -39.04
CA GLU A 167 -27.11 -2.52 -40.51
C GLU A 167 -27.13 -3.90 -41.17
N ASN A 168 -26.33 -4.84 -40.67
CA ASN A 168 -26.37 -6.23 -41.13
C ASN A 168 -27.73 -6.88 -40.90
N ALA A 169 -28.37 -6.62 -39.76
CA ALA A 169 -29.71 -7.13 -39.50
C ALA A 169 -30.74 -6.53 -40.49
N ALA A 170 -30.66 -5.23 -40.77
CA ALA A 170 -31.53 -4.56 -41.73
C ALA A 170 -31.31 -5.08 -43.17
N MET A 171 -30.06 -5.24 -43.60
CA MET A 171 -29.73 -5.83 -44.91
C MET A 171 -30.25 -7.25 -45.05
N VAL A 172 -30.18 -8.07 -43.99
CA VAL A 172 -30.74 -9.42 -44.01
C VAL A 172 -32.27 -9.40 -44.14
N GLU A 173 -32.96 -8.46 -43.48
CA GLU A 173 -34.40 -8.27 -43.65
C GLU A 173 -34.74 -7.83 -45.09
N GLU A 174 -33.98 -6.89 -45.67
CA GLU A 174 -34.15 -6.45 -47.06
C GLU A 174 -33.91 -7.58 -48.07
N ILE A 175 -32.81 -8.33 -47.95
CA ILE A 175 -32.50 -9.50 -48.79
C ILE A 175 -33.61 -10.54 -48.70
N SER A 176 -34.18 -10.76 -47.51
CA SER A 176 -35.28 -11.70 -47.34
C SER A 176 -36.52 -11.22 -48.09
N ALA A 177 -36.85 -9.93 -48.04
CA ALA A 177 -37.97 -9.35 -48.79
C ALA A 177 -37.75 -9.42 -50.31
N THR A 178 -36.57 -9.05 -50.81
CA THR A 178 -36.24 -9.17 -52.24
C THR A 178 -36.28 -10.63 -52.70
N SER A 179 -35.87 -11.58 -51.85
CA SER A 179 -35.97 -13.00 -52.18
C SER A 179 -37.44 -13.45 -52.31
N GLU A 180 -38.35 -12.96 -51.45
CA GLU A 180 -39.79 -13.22 -51.57
C GLU A 180 -40.38 -12.58 -52.84
N GLU A 181 -39.95 -11.37 -53.23
CA GLU A 181 -40.38 -10.73 -54.49
C GLU A 181 -39.88 -11.48 -55.73
N LEU A 182 -38.62 -11.91 -55.74
CA LEU A 182 -38.05 -12.69 -56.85
C LEU A 182 -38.74 -14.05 -57.01
N ASP A 183 -39.12 -14.69 -55.90
CA ASP A 183 -39.88 -15.94 -55.92
C ASP A 183 -41.27 -15.73 -56.56
N ALA A 184 -41.97 -14.65 -56.17
CA ALA A 184 -43.26 -14.30 -56.75
C ALA A 184 -43.18 -13.96 -58.27
N GLU A 185 -42.14 -13.25 -58.71
CA GLU A 185 -41.93 -12.95 -60.12
C GLU A 185 -41.60 -14.21 -60.94
N ALA A 186 -40.83 -15.14 -60.35
CA ALA A 186 -40.56 -16.43 -60.97
C ALA A 186 -41.83 -17.29 -61.13
N GLU A 187 -42.72 -17.31 -60.13
CA GLU A 187 -44.04 -17.94 -60.23
C GLU A 187 -44.88 -17.29 -61.34
N SER A 188 -44.94 -15.96 -61.39
CA SER A 188 -45.64 -15.21 -62.45
C SER A 188 -45.12 -15.54 -63.86
N LEU A 189 -43.79 -15.62 -64.03
CA LEU A 189 -43.19 -16.02 -65.31
C LEU A 189 -43.53 -17.47 -65.69
N LEU A 190 -43.52 -18.40 -64.74
CA LEU A 190 -43.93 -19.79 -64.97
C LEU A 190 -45.40 -19.86 -65.43
N ASP A 191 -46.28 -19.11 -64.78
CA ASP A 191 -47.69 -19.01 -65.16
C ASP A 191 -47.88 -18.42 -66.57
N ASN A 192 -47.10 -17.39 -66.92
CA ASN A 192 -47.12 -16.80 -68.26
C ASN A 192 -46.61 -17.79 -69.33
N VAL A 193 -45.55 -18.55 -69.05
CA VAL A 193 -45.03 -19.58 -69.97
C VAL A 193 -46.03 -20.72 -70.14
N ALA A 194 -46.72 -21.14 -69.07
CA ALA A 194 -47.73 -22.20 -69.12
C ALA A 194 -48.93 -21.87 -70.02
N GLN A 195 -49.20 -20.59 -70.29
CA GLN A 195 -50.24 -20.16 -71.22
C GLN A 195 -49.88 -20.37 -72.70
N PHE A 196 -48.59 -20.50 -73.03
CA PHE A 196 -48.17 -20.80 -74.39
C PHE A 196 -48.42 -22.27 -74.73
N LYS A 197 -49.41 -22.51 -75.60
CA LYS A 197 -49.61 -23.83 -76.22
C LYS A 197 -48.57 -24.07 -77.30
N VAL A 198 -47.56 -24.86 -76.99
CA VAL A 198 -46.63 -25.39 -78.00
C VAL A 198 -47.38 -26.46 -78.79
N ALA A 199 -47.43 -26.32 -80.11
CA ALA A 199 -47.97 -27.36 -80.97
C ALA A 199 -47.18 -28.66 -80.74
N GLU A 200 -47.88 -29.74 -80.39
CA GLU A 200 -47.35 -31.10 -80.37
C GLU A 200 -46.69 -31.39 -81.72
N GLN A 201 -45.35 -31.36 -81.77
CA GLN A 201 -44.65 -32.25 -82.68
C GLN A 201 -44.53 -33.60 -81.99
N GLU A 202 -45.01 -34.59 -82.73
CA GLU A 202 -45.24 -35.97 -82.34
C GLU A 202 -44.21 -36.55 -81.35
N THR A 203 -44.77 -37.17 -80.34
CA THR A 203 -44.09 -37.97 -79.34
C THR A 203 -43.40 -39.18 -79.99
N PHE A 204 -42.07 -39.26 -79.91
CA PHE A 204 -41.38 -40.55 -79.85
C PHE A 204 -41.05 -40.88 -78.39
N GLY A 205 -41.97 -41.66 -77.79
CA GLY A 205 -41.85 -42.48 -76.59
C GLY A 205 -40.78 -42.12 -75.56
N ARG A 206 -41.17 -41.41 -74.49
CA ARG A 206 -40.62 -41.64 -73.15
C ARG A 206 -41.74 -41.66 -72.11
N LYS A 207 -41.66 -42.67 -71.24
CA LYS A 207 -42.59 -42.98 -70.15
C LYS A 207 -42.92 -41.73 -69.34
N LYS A 208 -44.21 -41.56 -69.00
CA LYS A 208 -44.67 -40.63 -67.98
C LYS A 208 -43.96 -40.93 -66.66
N GLU A 209 -42.98 -40.12 -66.31
CA GLU A 209 -42.62 -39.92 -64.90
C GLU A 209 -43.48 -38.75 -64.41
N GLU A 210 -44.30 -39.03 -63.39
CA GLU A 210 -45.06 -38.01 -62.69
C GLU A 210 -44.09 -36.94 -62.17
N PRO A 211 -44.39 -35.63 -62.33
CA PRO A 211 -43.60 -34.61 -61.67
C PRO A 211 -43.80 -34.83 -60.17
N LYS A 212 -42.73 -35.27 -59.48
CA LYS A 212 -42.70 -35.22 -58.03
C LYS A 212 -42.94 -33.77 -57.65
N SER A 213 -44.13 -33.50 -57.10
CA SER A 213 -44.42 -32.25 -56.41
C SER A 213 -43.22 -31.95 -55.50
N PHE A 214 -42.48 -30.89 -55.82
CA PHE A 214 -41.50 -30.34 -54.91
C PHE A 214 -42.28 -29.59 -53.83
N HIS A 215 -43.05 -30.33 -53.04
CA HIS A 215 -43.55 -29.89 -51.74
C HIS A 215 -42.41 -30.03 -50.72
N GLY A 216 -41.24 -29.49 -51.07
CA GLY A 216 -40.25 -29.16 -50.08
C GLY A 216 -40.84 -28.01 -49.28
N LYS A 217 -41.48 -28.31 -48.15
CA LYS A 217 -41.83 -27.31 -47.15
C LYS A 217 -40.53 -26.56 -46.81
N PHE A 218 -40.28 -25.41 -47.44
CA PHE A 218 -39.37 -24.43 -46.89
C PHE A 218 -40.03 -23.99 -45.60
N LYS A 219 -39.68 -24.66 -44.50
CA LYS A 219 -40.05 -24.19 -43.18
C LYS A 219 -39.44 -22.79 -43.04
N LYS A 220 -40.27 -21.75 -43.12
CA LYS A 220 -39.92 -20.40 -42.64
C LYS A 220 -39.26 -20.60 -41.27
N GLY A 221 -37.96 -20.32 -41.18
CA GLY A 221 -37.15 -20.50 -39.96
C GLY A 221 -36.00 -21.52 -40.02
N ALA A 222 -35.88 -22.38 -41.03
CA ALA A 222 -34.82 -23.41 -41.04
C ALA A 222 -33.39 -22.84 -41.21
N ALA A 223 -33.22 -21.75 -41.97
CA ALA A 223 -31.92 -21.07 -42.08
C ALA A 223 -31.56 -20.31 -40.79
N ALA A 224 -32.53 -19.67 -40.15
CA ALA A 224 -32.34 -18.98 -38.87
C ALA A 224 -31.97 -19.96 -37.73
N GLN A 225 -32.46 -21.20 -37.75
CA GLN A 225 -32.12 -22.22 -36.75
C GLN A 225 -30.74 -22.86 -36.99
N LYS A 226 -30.31 -22.99 -38.26
CA LYS A 226 -28.99 -23.52 -38.63
C LYS A 226 -27.84 -22.55 -38.31
N TYR A 227 -28.11 -21.24 -38.34
CA TYR A 227 -27.14 -20.18 -38.01
C TYR A 227 -27.42 -19.44 -36.68
N GLY A 228 -28.40 -19.88 -35.90
CA GLY A 228 -28.69 -19.35 -34.55
C GLY A 228 -29.22 -17.91 -34.51
N LEU A 229 -29.97 -17.48 -35.53
CA LEU A 229 -30.54 -16.13 -35.70
C LEU A 229 -32.04 -16.04 -35.35
N ALA A 230 -32.63 -17.06 -34.73
CA ALA A 230 -34.02 -16.97 -34.27
C ALA A 230 -34.16 -15.94 -33.13
N LYS A 231 -34.93 -14.86 -33.38
CA LYS A 231 -35.33 -13.84 -32.41
C LYS A 231 -35.90 -14.51 -31.15
N GLY A 232 -35.33 -14.21 -29.97
CA GLY A 232 -35.86 -14.68 -28.69
C GLY A 232 -34.87 -14.64 -27.53
N ASP A 233 -33.87 -15.52 -27.51
CA ASP A 233 -33.23 -15.88 -26.22
C ASP A 233 -31.78 -15.39 -26.03
N ARG A 234 -31.13 -14.85 -27.07
CA ARG A 234 -29.70 -14.43 -26.96
C ARG A 234 -29.48 -13.09 -26.27
N ALA A 235 -30.44 -12.18 -26.31
CA ALA A 235 -30.30 -10.88 -25.64
C ALA A 235 -30.32 -11.01 -24.10
N GLU A 236 -31.00 -12.04 -23.57
CA GLU A 236 -31.01 -12.33 -22.14
C GLU A 236 -29.78 -13.14 -21.69
N ASN A 237 -29.35 -14.14 -22.48
CA ASN A 237 -28.16 -14.94 -22.13
C ASN A 237 -26.83 -14.17 -22.23
N PHE A 238 -26.72 -13.15 -23.11
CA PHE A 238 -25.49 -12.34 -23.17
C PHE A 238 -25.30 -11.45 -21.93
N LYS A 239 -26.38 -11.04 -21.26
CA LYS A 239 -26.27 -10.28 -20.00
C LYS A 239 -25.77 -11.15 -18.85
N GLN A 240 -26.09 -12.45 -18.85
CA GLN A 240 -25.80 -13.33 -17.72
C GLN A 240 -24.40 -13.96 -17.81
N ASP A 241 -23.97 -14.40 -19.00
CA ASP A 241 -22.64 -15.01 -19.20
C ASP A 241 -21.48 -13.98 -19.09
N SER A 242 -21.76 -12.69 -19.25
CA SER A 242 -20.76 -11.61 -19.18
C SER A 242 -20.47 -11.13 -17.76
N LEU A 243 -21.37 -11.39 -16.80
CA LEU A 243 -21.24 -10.99 -15.40
C LEU A 243 -20.45 -12.00 -14.56
N ASP A 244 -20.37 -13.27 -14.99
CA ASP A 244 -19.65 -14.34 -14.27
C ASP A 244 -18.15 -14.43 -14.63
N ARG A 245 -17.64 -13.55 -15.51
CA ARG A 245 -16.23 -13.53 -15.95
C ARG A 245 -15.43 -12.28 -15.56
N PHE A 246 -15.96 -11.45 -14.67
CA PHE A 246 -15.23 -10.34 -14.04
C PHE A 246 -15.31 -10.41 -12.52
#